data_AF-A0A7W1YE63-F1
#
_entry.id   AF-A0A7W1YE63-F1
#
_cell.length_a   1.000
_cell.length_b   1.000
_cell.length_c   1.000
_cell.angle_alpha   90.00
_cell.angle_beta   90.00
_cell.angle_gamma   90.00
#
_symmetry.space_group_name_H-M   'P 1'
#
loop_
_entity.id
_entity.type
_entity.pdbx_description
1 polymer ?
#
loop_
_entity_poly.entity_id
_entity_poly.type
_entity_poly.pdbx_seq_one_letter_code
_entity_poly.pdbx_strand_id
1 'polypeptide(L)'
;MLFLAAPTWAAEKVTARFRVDDYQIDADLVPHSHKITAKARVKITALDDVNVAAFELNNALRVTKVTDANGKTLSAERITQDFTVRVPLLSVGMVVRRAR
;
A
#
# COMPACT_ATOMS: atom_id res chain seq x y z
N MET A 1 43.33 -23.11 -12.64
CA MET A 1 42.39 -23.25 -11.51
C MET A 1 41.12 -22.51 -11.86
N LEU A 2 39.97 -23.19 -11.86
CA LEU A 2 38.66 -22.65 -12.20
C LEU A 2 37.92 -22.32 -10.90
N PHE A 3 37.62 -21.05 -10.65
CA PHE A 3 36.76 -20.64 -9.53
C PHE A 3 35.30 -20.74 -9.97
N LEU A 4 34.56 -21.71 -9.43
CA LEU A 4 33.09 -21.72 -9.46
C LEU A 4 32.60 -20.63 -8.49
N ALA A 5 32.13 -19.51 -9.02
CA ALA A 5 31.33 -18.56 -8.26
C ALA A 5 29.89 -19.06 -8.19
N ALA A 6 29.45 -19.51 -7.02
CA ALA A 6 28.05 -19.80 -6.78
C ALA A 6 27.28 -18.48 -6.59
N PRO A 7 26.11 -18.28 -7.24
CA PRO A 7 25.27 -17.14 -6.96
C PRO A 7 24.71 -17.29 -5.55
N THR A 8 25.14 -16.43 -4.63
CA THR A 8 24.43 -16.22 -3.36
C THR A 8 23.10 -15.55 -3.69
N TRP A 9 22.03 -16.33 -3.69
CA TRP A 9 20.67 -15.80 -3.58
C TRP A 9 20.49 -15.22 -2.18
N ALA A 10 20.95 -13.98 -1.98
CA ALA A 10 20.48 -13.16 -0.89
C ALA A 10 19.03 -12.78 -1.23
N ALA A 11 18.08 -13.61 -0.79
CA ALA A 11 16.69 -13.19 -0.72
C ALA A 11 16.63 -12.07 0.32
N GLU A 12 16.70 -10.82 -0.13
CA GLU A 12 16.44 -9.66 0.68
C GLU A 12 15.04 -9.84 1.27
N LYS A 13 14.98 -10.19 2.55
CA LYS A 13 13.73 -10.20 3.30
C LYS A 13 13.27 -8.76 3.34
N VAL A 14 12.40 -8.38 2.39
CA VAL A 14 11.75 -7.07 2.36
C VAL A 14 11.03 -6.94 3.69
N THR A 15 11.65 -6.21 4.61
CA THR A 15 11.09 -5.97 5.93
C THR A 15 9.98 -4.95 5.70
N ALA A 16 8.73 -5.42 5.72
CA ALA A 16 7.57 -4.55 5.55
C ALA A 16 7.63 -3.47 6.64
N ARG A 17 7.81 -2.21 6.22
CA ARG A 17 7.98 -1.06 7.12
C ARG A 17 6.71 -0.68 7.89
N PHE A 18 5.58 -1.26 7.49
CA PHE A 18 4.29 -1.16 8.16
C PHE A 18 3.58 -2.51 8.08
N ARG A 19 2.69 -2.74 9.05
CA ARG A 19 1.78 -3.87 9.08
C ARG A 19 0.38 -3.39 8.71
N VAL A 20 -0.35 -4.21 7.98
CA VAL A 20 -1.77 -3.99 7.75
C VAL A 20 -2.58 -4.73 8.80
N ASP A 21 -3.47 -4.02 9.46
CA ASP A 21 -4.35 -4.53 10.52
C ASP A 21 -5.70 -4.97 9.99
N ASP A 22 -6.27 -4.22 9.04
CA ASP A 22 -7.63 -4.44 8.55
C ASP A 22 -7.82 -3.88 7.14
N TYR A 23 -8.69 -4.54 6.37
CA TYR A 23 -9.14 -4.11 5.05
C TYR A 23 -10.66 -4.13 5.01
N GLN A 24 -11.27 -2.98 4.70
CA GLN A 24 -12.68 -2.89 4.35
C GLN A 24 -12.78 -2.44 2.91
N ILE A 25 -13.34 -3.31 2.07
CA ILE A 25 -13.51 -3.06 0.64
C ILE A 25 -15.00 -3.07 0.35
N ASP A 26 -15.51 -1.93 -0.08
CA ASP A 26 -16.84 -1.78 -0.65
C ASP A 26 -16.67 -1.67 -2.17
N ALA A 27 -17.28 -2.58 -2.92
CA ALA A 27 -17.13 -2.66 -4.37
C ALA A 27 -18.49 -2.82 -5.04
N ASP A 28 -18.75 -1.96 -6.02
CA ASP A 28 -19.87 -2.03 -6.94
C ASP A 28 -19.38 -2.62 -8.27
N LEU A 29 -19.98 -3.74 -8.65
CA LEU A 29 -19.71 -4.41 -9.92
C LEU A 29 -20.89 -4.18 -10.85
N VAL A 30 -20.56 -3.74 -12.07
CA VAL A 30 -21.52 -3.58 -13.17
C VAL A 30 -21.11 -4.52 -14.31
N PRO A 31 -21.43 -5.84 -14.22
CA PRO A 31 -20.91 -6.85 -15.14
C PRO A 31 -21.23 -6.58 -16.59
N HIS A 32 -22.43 -6.08 -16.88
CA HIS A 32 -22.89 -5.81 -18.24
C HIS A 32 -22.06 -4.73 -18.95
N SER A 33 -21.41 -3.85 -18.19
CA SER A 33 -20.53 -2.81 -18.73
C SER A 33 -19.05 -3.07 -18.44
N HIS A 34 -18.72 -4.22 -17.83
CA HIS A 34 -17.38 -4.57 -17.38
C HIS A 34 -16.71 -3.49 -16.52
N LYS A 35 -17.50 -2.83 -15.66
CA LYS A 35 -17.02 -1.79 -14.75
C LYS A 35 -17.04 -2.26 -13.31
N ILE A 36 -16.03 -1.83 -12.56
CA ILE A 36 -15.95 -1.96 -11.11
C ILE A 36 -15.60 -0.60 -10.53
N THR A 37 -16.31 -0.20 -9.49
CA THR A 37 -15.99 0.96 -8.66
C THR A 37 -15.82 0.48 -7.24
N ALA A 38 -14.77 0.92 -6.54
CA ALA A 38 -14.52 0.46 -5.18
C ALA A 38 -14.00 1.57 -4.27
N LYS A 39 -14.29 1.41 -2.98
CA LYS A 39 -13.72 2.18 -1.88
C LYS A 39 -13.06 1.20 -0.91
N ALA A 40 -11.75 1.33 -0.76
CA ALA A 40 -10.98 0.59 0.22
C ALA A 40 -10.61 1.48 1.41
N ARG A 41 -10.81 0.98 2.62
CA ARG A 41 -10.21 1.52 3.85
C ARG A 41 -9.18 0.52 4.34
N VAL A 42 -7.96 0.99 4.56
CA VAL A 42 -6.84 0.18 5.02
C VAL A 42 -6.36 0.72 6.36
N LYS A 43 -6.42 -0.11 7.40
CA LYS A 43 -5.85 0.23 8.71
C LYS A 43 -4.42 -0.28 8.75
N ILE A 44 -3.47 0.62 8.98
CA ILE A 44 -2.04 0.28 9.04
C ILE A 44 -1.44 0.71 10.37
N THR A 45 -0.48 -0.07 10.84
CA THR A 45 0.39 0.24 11.96
C THR A 45 1.82 0.35 11.44
N ALA A 46 2.48 1.49 11.61
CA ALA A 46 3.90 1.59 11.27
C ALA A 46 4.74 0.74 12.23
N LEU A 47 5.67 -0.03 11.67
CA LEU A 47 6.63 -0.82 12.46
C LEU A 47 7.99 -0.11 12.57
N ASP A 48 8.24 0.85 11.68
CA ASP A 48 9.44 1.68 11.59
C ASP A 48 9.05 3.08 11.07
N ASP A 49 10.02 3.98 10.91
CA ASP A 49 9.82 5.29 10.28
C ASP A 49 9.46 5.11 8.79
N VAL A 50 8.17 5.24 8.48
CA VAL A 50 7.60 5.04 7.16
C VAL A 50 6.80 6.26 6.72
N ASN A 51 7.34 6.95 5.72
CA ASN A 51 6.73 8.15 5.16
C ASN A 51 5.91 7.86 3.89
N VAL A 52 5.95 6.64 3.36
CA VAL A 52 5.20 6.23 2.17
C VAL A 52 4.70 4.80 2.33
N ALA A 53 3.41 4.59 2.13
CA ALA A 53 2.82 3.26 1.96
C ALA A 53 2.64 2.97 0.47
N ALA A 54 3.09 1.80 0.02
CA ALA A 54 2.83 1.30 -1.33
C ALA A 54 1.76 0.22 -1.26
N PHE A 55 0.73 0.36 -2.09
CA PHE A 55 -0.35 -0.61 -2.22
C PHE A 55 -0.40 -1.12 -3.64
N GLU A 56 -0.56 -2.43 -3.81
CA GLU A 56 -0.82 -3.00 -5.13
C GLU A 56 -2.20 -2.57 -5.64
N LEU A 57 -2.25 -2.29 -6.93
CA LEU A 57 -3.47 -1.94 -7.64
C LEU A 57 -3.34 -2.43 -9.08
N ASN A 58 -4.37 -3.10 -9.58
CA ASN A 58 -4.42 -3.50 -10.98
C ASN A 58 -4.41 -2.27 -11.92
N ASN A 59 -3.70 -2.33 -13.05
CA ASN A 59 -3.60 -1.21 -13.99
C ASN A 59 -4.91 -0.87 -14.71
N ALA A 60 -5.90 -1.77 -14.71
CA ALA A 60 -7.26 -1.48 -15.17
C ALA A 60 -8.04 -0.57 -14.20
N LEU A 61 -7.53 -0.35 -12.98
CA LEU A 61 -8.14 0.52 -11.98
C LEU A 61 -7.40 1.85 -11.89
N ARG A 62 -8.17 2.92 -11.66
CA ARG A 62 -7.66 4.27 -11.47
C ARG A 62 -8.05 4.78 -10.08
N VAL A 63 -7.06 5.31 -9.37
CA VAL A 63 -7.29 6.03 -8.11
C VAL A 63 -7.93 7.38 -8.42
N THR A 64 -9.09 7.63 -7.83
CA THR A 64 -9.83 8.90 -8.00
C THR A 64 -9.68 9.83 -6.81
N LYS A 65 -9.53 9.27 -5.59
CA LYS A 65 -9.37 10.03 -4.36
C LYS A 65 -8.70 9.17 -3.29
N VAL A 66 -7.80 9.76 -2.52
CA VAL A 66 -7.22 9.17 -1.31
C VAL A 66 -7.39 10.16 -0.16
N THR A 67 -7.82 9.66 1.00
CA THR A 67 -7.98 10.47 2.22
C THR A 67 -7.40 9.75 3.42
N ASP A 68 -6.97 10.51 4.41
CA ASP A 68 -6.65 9.97 5.75
C ASP A 68 -7.92 9.68 6.57
N ALA A 69 -7.74 9.23 7.80
CA ALA A 69 -8.83 8.95 8.74
C ALA A 69 -9.65 10.20 9.14
N ASN A 70 -9.07 11.40 9.01
CA ASN A 70 -9.73 12.68 9.28
C ASN A 70 -10.43 13.25 8.04
N GLY A 71 -10.39 12.54 6.91
CA GLY A 71 -10.95 13.00 5.63
C GLY A 71 -10.07 13.98 4.86
N LYS A 72 -8.84 14.25 5.33
CA LYS A 72 -7.87 15.08 4.61
C LYS A 72 -7.44 14.36 3.34
N THR A 73 -7.56 15.04 2.20
CA THR A 73 -7.09 14.51 0.91
C THR A 73 -5.56 14.36 0.92
N LEU A 74 -5.09 13.19 0.49
CA LEU A 74 -3.68 12.89 0.31
C LEU A 74 -3.36 12.84 -1.19
N SER A 75 -2.14 13.23 -1.56
CA SER A 75 -1.62 12.93 -2.89
C SER A 75 -1.38 11.43 -3.00
N ALA A 76 -1.54 10.87 -4.20
CA ALA A 76 -1.21 9.48 -4.46
C ALA A 76 -0.49 9.41 -5.80
N GLU A 77 0.63 8.69 -5.82
CA GLU A 77 1.43 8.49 -7.02
C GLU A 77 1.16 7.10 -7.57
N ARG A 78 0.85 7.02 -8.87
CA ARG A 78 0.62 5.75 -9.56
C ARG A 78 1.89 5.30 -10.26
N ILE A 79 2.39 4.12 -9.92
CA ILE A 79 3.50 3.46 -10.60
C ILE A 79 2.93 2.27 -11.38
N THR A 80 2.63 2.47 -12.66
CA THR A 80 2.03 1.44 -13.52
C THR A 80 2.97 0.28 -13.81
N GLN A 81 4.28 0.55 -13.86
CA GLN A 81 5.32 -0.46 -14.13
C GLN A 81 5.36 -1.54 -13.04
N ASP A 82 5.09 -1.16 -11.79
CA ASP A 82 5.12 -2.06 -10.64
C ASP A 82 3.72 -2.43 -10.14
N PHE A 83 2.66 -1.99 -10.84
CA PHE A 83 1.28 -2.14 -10.40
C PHE A 83 1.02 -1.58 -8.99
N THR A 84 1.72 -0.51 -8.57
CA THR A 84 1.57 0.06 -7.23
C THR A 84 1.00 1.48 -7.21
N VAL A 85 0.42 1.85 -6.09
CA VAL A 85 0.04 3.21 -5.71
C VAL A 85 0.80 3.56 -4.45
N ARG A 86 1.55 4.65 -4.49
CA ARG A 86 2.29 5.19 -3.35
C ARG A 86 1.49 6.32 -2.73
N VAL A 87 1.27 6.22 -1.43
CA VAL A 87 0.58 7.24 -0.63
C VAL A 87 1.55 7.75 0.43
N PRO A 88 1.84 9.06 0.45
CA PRO A 88 2.64 9.64 1.52
C PRO A 88 1.85 9.60 2.82
N LEU A 89 2.47 9.00 3.82
CA LEU A 89 2.00 9.02 5.19
C LEU A 89 2.56 10.29 5.82
N LEU A 90 1.88 11.42 5.60
CA LEU A 90 2.22 12.64 6.35
C LEU A 90 1.98 12.31 7.81
N SER A 91 3.02 12.44 8.65
CA SER A 91 3.03 12.12 10.09
C SER A 91 1.92 12.85 10.86
N VAL A 92 0.68 12.38 10.75
CA VAL A 92 -0.49 12.93 11.42
C VAL A 92 -1.37 11.77 11.81
N GLY A 93 -1.18 11.28 13.03
CA GLY A 93 -2.17 10.45 13.71
C GLY A 93 -1.84 8.97 13.91
N MET A 94 -0.56 8.57 13.99
CA MET A 94 -0.24 7.31 14.66
C MET A 94 -0.54 7.47 16.16
N VAL A 95 -1.79 7.22 16.54
CA VAL A 95 -2.18 7.03 17.94
C VAL A 95 -1.57 5.70 18.39
N VAL A 96 -0.28 5.73 18.73
CA VAL A 96 0.34 4.71 19.58
C VAL A 96 -0.21 4.94 20.98
N ARG A 97 -1.43 4.47 21.24
CA ARG A 97 -1.83 4.19 22.61
C ARG A 97 -1.14 2.90 22.99
N ARG A 98 0.05 3.02 23.60
CA ARG A 98 0.62 1.94 24.40
C ARG A 98 -0.41 1.60 25.48
N ALA A 99 -1.04 0.45 25.39
CA ALA A 99 -1.67 -0.17 26.54
C ALA A 99 -0.53 -0.56 27.49
N ARG A 100 -0.61 -0.06 28.73
CA ARG A 100 0.18 -0.56 29.85
C ARG A 100 -0.58 -1.72 30.47
#